data_AF-A0A0J8SS85-F1
#
_entry.id   AF-A0A0J8SS85-F1
#
_cell.length_a   1.000
_cell.length_b   1.000
_cell.length_c   1.000
_cell.angle_alpha   90.00
_cell.angle_beta   90.00
_cell.angle_gamma   90.00
#
_symmetry.space_group_name_H-M   'P 1'
#
loop_
_entity.id
_entity.type
_entity.pdbx_description
1 polymer ?
#
loop_
_entity_poly.entity_id
_entity_poly.type
_entity_poly.pdbx_seq_one_letter_code
_entity_poly.pdbx_strand_id
1 'polypeptide(L)'
;MPKYIAKQSIGHFRPGQDVEGLEAKQLQALLASGAIEEYQEPEAPKADNTAARLAELEKANAELTKANTDLEAAKAKADQEVAALKAKVAELEKAKPATKPKADAKPADETK
;
A
#
# COMPACT_ATOMS: atom_id res chain seq x y z
N MET A 1 1.41 23.08 46.92
CA MET A 1 2.76 23.40 46.41
C MET A 1 2.92 22.68 45.08
N PRO A 2 3.45 23.34 44.03
CA PRO A 2 3.71 22.68 42.76
C PRO A 2 4.72 21.54 42.96
N LYS A 3 4.42 20.37 42.39
CA LYS A 3 5.31 19.21 42.42
C LYS A 3 6.15 19.21 41.16
N TYR A 4 7.40 18.82 41.26
CA TYR A 4 8.31 18.76 40.11
C TYR A 4 8.89 17.36 39.96
N ILE A 5 9.05 16.92 38.72
CA ILE A 5 9.68 15.64 38.37
C ILE A 5 10.99 15.94 37.64
N ALA A 6 12.05 15.20 37.97
CA ALA A 6 13.29 15.28 37.22
C ALA A 6 13.15 14.59 35.85
N LYS A 7 13.47 15.27 34.75
CA LYS A 7 13.50 14.66 33.39
C LYS A 7 14.81 13.94 33.11
N GLN A 8 15.86 14.28 33.85
CA GLN A 8 17.20 13.74 33.74
C GLN A 8 17.81 13.57 35.13
N SER A 9 18.98 12.95 35.24
CA SER A 9 19.65 12.76 36.54
C SER A 9 20.18 14.10 37.07
N ILE A 10 19.76 14.49 38.29
CA ILE A 10 20.20 15.73 38.95
C ILE A 10 20.69 15.37 40.35
N GLY A 11 22.00 15.27 40.53
CA GLY A 11 22.59 14.84 41.80
C GLY A 11 22.07 13.46 42.21
N HIS A 12 21.28 13.41 43.28
CA HIS A 12 20.66 12.18 43.79
C HIS A 12 19.29 11.86 43.15
N PHE A 13 18.68 12.81 42.45
CA PHE A 13 17.38 12.61 41.80
C PHE A 13 17.56 11.88 40.47
N ARG A 14 16.84 10.78 40.29
CA ARG A 14 16.79 10.01 39.03
C ARG A 14 15.68 10.56 38.11
N PRO A 15 15.75 10.31 36.79
CA PRO A 15 14.65 10.63 35.89
C PRO A 15 13.34 10.00 36.36
N GLY A 16 12.25 10.76 36.37
CA GLY A 16 10.94 10.34 36.87
C GLY A 16 10.74 10.47 38.38
N GLN A 17 11.76 10.92 39.13
CA GLN A 17 11.67 11.10 40.58
C GLN A 17 11.17 12.49 40.95
N ASP A 18 10.37 12.56 42.03
CA ASP A 18 9.92 13.81 42.64
C ASP A 18 11.10 14.61 43.21
N VAL A 19 11.14 15.89 42.87
CA VAL A 19 12.17 16.84 43.29
C VAL A 19 11.65 17.67 44.45
N GLU A 20 12.16 17.38 45.65
CA GLU A 20 11.78 18.03 46.89
C GLU A 20 13.01 18.60 47.62
N GLY A 21 12.79 19.58 48.52
CA GLY A 21 13.86 20.14 49.37
C GLY A 21 14.80 21.14 48.67
N LEU A 22 14.47 21.59 47.46
CA LEU A 22 15.21 22.65 46.75
C LEU A 22 14.57 24.02 46.94
N GLU A 23 15.40 25.06 46.95
CA GLU A 23 14.96 26.45 47.04
C GLU A 23 14.24 26.91 45.75
N ALA A 24 13.32 27.87 45.86
CA ALA A 24 12.52 28.33 44.72
C ALA A 24 13.37 28.84 43.54
N LYS A 25 14.49 29.51 43.81
CA LYS A 25 15.43 29.97 42.77
C LYS A 25 16.10 28.80 42.04
N GLN A 26 16.39 27.72 42.75
CA GLN A 26 16.99 26.51 42.17
C GLN A 26 15.97 25.77 41.32
N LEU A 27 14.74 25.60 41.83
CA LEU A 27 13.64 25.01 41.06
C LEU A 27 13.38 25.80 39.78
N GLN A 28 13.33 27.14 39.85
CA GLN A 28 13.13 27.98 38.67
C GLN A 28 14.27 27.85 37.65
N ALA A 29 15.52 27.81 38.12
CA ALA A 29 16.68 27.61 37.24
C ALA A 29 16.67 26.22 36.57
N LEU A 30 16.27 25.18 37.31
CA LEU A 30 16.16 23.81 36.81
C LEU A 30 14.98 23.62 35.86
N LEU A 31 13.87 24.33 36.10
CA LEU A 31 12.72 24.36 35.20
C LEU A 31 13.07 25.09 33.90
N ALA A 32 13.75 26.25 34.01
CA ALA A 32 14.22 27.01 32.86
C ALA A 32 15.28 26.26 32.04
N SER A 33 16.10 25.43 32.67
CA SER A 33 17.05 24.55 31.98
C SER A 33 16.42 23.26 31.43
N GLY A 34 15.15 22.99 31.75
CA GLY A 34 14.43 21.78 31.37
C GLY A 34 14.91 20.51 32.09
N ALA A 35 15.67 20.66 33.17
CA ALA A 35 16.11 19.53 33.99
C ALA A 35 14.97 18.92 34.82
N ILE A 36 14.01 19.75 35.23
CA ILE A 36 12.77 19.33 35.90
C ILE A 36 11.55 19.82 35.11
N GLU A 37 10.41 19.19 35.33
CA GLU A 37 9.10 19.63 34.84
C GLU A 37 8.08 19.66 35.98
N GLU A 38 7.10 20.56 35.90
CA GLU A 38 5.98 20.54 36.83
C GLU A 38 5.14 19.28 36.57
N TYR A 39 4.89 18.51 37.62
CA TYR A 39 4.07 17.30 37.55
C TYR A 39 2.70 17.67 37.00
N GLN A 40 2.39 17.17 35.81
CA GLN A 40 1.04 17.14 35.29
C GLN A 40 0.52 15.73 35.50
N GLU A 41 -0.72 15.63 36.00
CA GLU A 41 -1.41 14.34 36.07
C GLU A 41 -1.41 13.75 34.64
N PRO A 42 -0.96 12.49 34.46
CA PRO A 42 -0.86 11.92 33.13
C PRO A 42 -2.24 12.00 32.46
N GLU A 43 -2.33 12.75 31.36
CA GLU A 43 -3.55 12.81 30.56
C GLU A 43 -3.97 11.38 30.23
N ALA A 44 -5.23 11.06 30.53
CA ALA A 44 -5.81 9.76 30.22
C ALA A 44 -5.50 9.39 28.75
N PRO A 45 -5.13 8.14 28.46
CA PRO A 45 -4.80 7.73 27.09
C PRO A 45 -5.98 8.07 26.18
N LYS A 46 -5.71 8.87 25.14
CA LYS A 46 -6.72 9.24 24.13
C LYS A 46 -7.35 7.95 23.58
N ALA A 47 -8.68 7.95 23.47
CA ALA A 47 -9.47 6.80 23.03
C ALA A 47 -8.81 6.09 21.83
N ASP A 48 -8.44 4.83 22.07
CA ASP A 48 -7.66 4.02 21.15
C ASP A 48 -8.55 3.52 20.00
N ASN A 49 -8.64 4.31 18.92
CA ASN A 49 -9.41 3.98 17.71
C ASN A 49 -8.80 2.82 16.89
N THR A 50 -7.80 2.13 17.44
CA THR A 50 -7.06 1.05 16.79
C THR A 50 -7.97 -0.12 16.40
N ALA A 51 -8.94 -0.47 17.25
CA ALA A 51 -9.89 -1.54 16.95
C ALA A 51 -10.79 -1.23 15.73
N ALA A 52 -11.26 0.02 15.60
CA ALA A 52 -12.09 0.43 14.47
C ALA A 52 -11.28 0.44 13.16
N ARG A 53 -10.03 0.91 13.22
CA ARG A 53 -9.11 0.93 12.07
C ARG A 53 -8.72 -0.49 11.61
N LEU A 54 -8.55 -1.42 12.55
CA LEU A 54 -8.28 -2.82 12.23
C LEU A 54 -9.45 -3.48 11.51
N ALA A 55 -10.69 -3.28 12.01
CA ALA A 55 -11.88 -3.83 11.36
C ALA A 55 -12.07 -3.30 9.93
N GLU A 56 -11.78 -2.02 9.70
CA GLU A 56 -11.84 -1.42 8.36
C GLU A 56 -10.78 -2.01 7.41
N LEU A 57 -9.55 -2.21 7.90
CA LEU A 57 -8.47 -2.83 7.12
C LEU A 57 -8.76 -4.31 6.79
N GLU A 58 -9.33 -5.08 7.72
CA GLU A 58 -9.72 -6.45 7.47
C GLU A 58 -10.80 -6.55 6.38
N LYS A 59 -11.79 -5.66 6.42
CA LYS A 59 -12.83 -5.58 5.39
C LYS A 59 -12.24 -5.23 4.02
N ALA A 60 -11.38 -4.21 3.96
CA ALA A 60 -10.72 -3.81 2.72
C ALA A 60 -9.85 -4.93 2.13
N ASN A 61 -9.12 -5.67 2.99
CA ASN A 61 -8.33 -6.81 2.55
C ASN A 61 -9.20 -7.94 1.97
N ALA A 62 -10.33 -8.27 2.59
CA ALA A 62 -11.23 -9.29 2.06
C ALA A 62 -11.80 -8.91 0.68
N GLU A 63 -12.17 -7.64 0.49
CA GLU A 63 -12.65 -7.12 -0.79
C GLU A 63 -11.55 -7.17 -1.87
N LEU A 64 -10.32 -6.76 -1.53
CA LEU A 64 -9.17 -6.82 -2.45
C LEU A 64 -8.80 -8.25 -2.83
N THR A 65 -8.81 -9.19 -1.87
CA THR A 65 -8.55 -10.60 -2.16
C THR A 65 -9.58 -11.15 -3.13
N LYS A 66 -10.87 -10.86 -2.92
CA LYS A 66 -11.93 -11.30 -3.82
C LYS A 66 -11.76 -10.70 -5.23
N ALA A 67 -11.48 -9.40 -5.32
CA ALA A 67 -11.26 -8.73 -6.60
C ALA A 67 -10.07 -9.33 -7.37
N ASN A 68 -8.96 -9.64 -6.68
CA ASN A 68 -7.80 -10.28 -7.29
C ASN A 68 -8.14 -11.69 -7.82
N THR A 69 -8.87 -12.51 -7.05
CA THR A 69 -9.27 -13.83 -7.53
C THR A 69 -10.20 -13.76 -8.74
N ASP A 70 -11.13 -12.79 -8.75
CA ASP A 70 -12.05 -12.58 -9.87
C ASP A 70 -11.28 -12.12 -11.13
N LEU A 71 -10.28 -11.25 -10.96
CA LEU A 71 -9.41 -10.78 -12.05
C LEU A 71 -8.52 -11.89 -12.61
N GLU A 72 -7.94 -12.74 -11.76
CA GLU A 72 -7.14 -13.89 -12.21
C GLU A 72 -7.98 -14.87 -13.03
N ALA A 73 -9.21 -15.16 -12.58
CA ALA A 73 -10.13 -16.02 -13.31
C ALA A 73 -10.54 -15.41 -14.66
N ALA A 74 -10.80 -14.10 -14.70
CA ALA A 74 -11.13 -13.39 -15.93
C ALA A 74 -9.93 -13.38 -16.91
N LYS A 75 -8.73 -13.15 -16.40
CA LYS A 75 -7.49 -13.19 -17.19
C LYS A 75 -7.24 -14.57 -17.78
N ALA A 76 -7.42 -15.64 -16.99
CA ALA A 76 -7.26 -17.01 -17.48
C ALA A 76 -8.24 -17.33 -18.62
N LYS A 77 -9.50 -16.90 -18.52
CA LYS A 77 -10.48 -17.04 -19.60
C LYS A 77 -10.08 -16.25 -20.85
N ALA A 78 -9.67 -14.99 -20.68
CA ALA A 78 -9.23 -14.16 -21.79
C ALA A 78 -7.99 -14.76 -22.49
N ASP A 79 -7.02 -15.27 -21.74
CA ASP A 79 -5.82 -15.92 -22.29
C ASP A 79 -6.20 -17.19 -23.10
N GLN A 80 -7.18 -17.97 -22.63
CA GLN A 80 -7.72 -19.12 -23.37
C GLN A 80 -8.42 -18.70 -24.69
N GLU A 81 -9.26 -17.67 -24.65
CA GLU A 81 -9.94 -17.15 -25.83
C GLU A 81 -8.95 -16.60 -26.87
N VAL A 82 -7.93 -15.87 -26.42
CA VAL A 82 -6.86 -15.36 -27.29
C VAL A 82 -6.10 -16.51 -27.95
N ALA A 83 -5.79 -17.58 -27.21
CA ALA A 83 -5.15 -18.76 -27.78
C ALA A 83 -6.03 -19.44 -28.84
N ALA A 84 -7.32 -19.61 -28.56
CA ALA A 84 -8.28 -20.21 -29.50
C ALA A 84 -8.46 -19.37 -30.77
N LEU A 85 -8.56 -18.03 -30.63
CA LEU A 85 -8.68 -17.12 -31.76
C LEU A 85 -7.40 -17.12 -32.62
N LYS A 86 -6.22 -17.12 -32.01
CA LYS A 86 -4.94 -17.24 -32.74
C LYS A 86 -4.86 -18.53 -33.55
N ALA A 87 -5.31 -19.66 -32.98
CA ALA A 87 -5.35 -20.93 -33.70
C ALA A 87 -6.30 -20.87 -34.92
N LYS A 88 -7.51 -20.33 -34.74
CA LYS A 88 -8.47 -20.15 -35.85
C LYS A 88 -7.96 -19.22 -36.94
N VAL A 89 -7.30 -18.12 -36.57
CA VAL A 89 -6.68 -17.20 -37.53
C VAL A 89 -5.61 -17.92 -38.35
N ALA A 90 -4.74 -18.70 -37.71
CA ALA A 90 -3.70 -19.46 -38.42
C ALA A 90 -4.27 -20.54 -39.35
N GLU A 91 -5.38 -21.19 -39.00
CA GLU A 91 -6.08 -22.12 -39.90
C GLU A 91 -6.70 -21.40 -41.09
N LEU A 92 -7.37 -20.26 -40.87
CA LEU A 92 -7.97 -19.46 -41.94
C LEU A 92 -6.91 -18.90 -42.90
N GLU A 93 -5.74 -18.50 -42.41
CA GLU A 93 -4.61 -18.07 -43.26
C GLU A 93 -4.07 -19.19 -44.14
N LYS A 94 -4.00 -20.43 -43.62
CA LYS A 94 -3.62 -21.61 -44.41
C LYS A 94 -4.72 -22.02 -45.41
N ALA A 95 -5.98 -21.79 -45.08
CA ALA A 95 -7.13 -22.12 -45.91
C ALA A 95 -7.44 -21.05 -46.97
N LYS A 96 -6.88 -19.83 -46.87
CA LYS A 96 -6.91 -18.87 -47.96
C LYS A 96 -6.17 -19.50 -49.15
N PRO A 97 -6.86 -19.80 -50.27
CA PRO A 97 -6.15 -20.26 -51.45
C PRO A 97 -5.18 -19.15 -51.83
N ALA A 98 -3.91 -19.51 -52.00
CA ALA A 98 -2.98 -18.66 -52.73
C ALA A 98 -3.67 -18.36 -54.06
N THR A 99 -4.13 -17.12 -54.25
CA THR A 99 -4.42 -16.57 -55.57
C THR A 99 -3.12 -16.62 -56.33
N LYS A 100 -2.87 -17.79 -56.94
CA LYS A 100 -1.98 -17.98 -58.06
C LYS A 100 -2.60 -17.18 -59.19
N PRO A 101 -1.98 -16.12 -59.71
CA PRO A 101 -2.16 -15.83 -61.12
C PRO A 101 -1.36 -16.90 -61.84
N LYS A 102 -1.99 -18.05 -62.15
CA LYS A 102 -1.39 -18.98 -63.11
C LYS A 102 -2.04 -18.70 -64.46
N ALA A 103 -1.27 -17.95 -65.25
CA ALA A 103 -1.25 -17.87 -66.70
C ALA A 103 -2.30 -18.71 -67.44
N ASP A 104 -3.20 -18.02 -68.15
CA ASP A 104 -3.74 -18.55 -69.40
C ASP A 104 -2.84 -18.10 -70.55
N ALA A 105 -2.41 -19.10 -71.30
CA ALA A 105 -1.56 -19.01 -72.45
C ALA A 105 -2.31 -18.41 -73.66
N LYS A 106 -1.63 -17.54 -74.40
CA LYS A 106 -1.77 -17.43 -75.87
C LYS A 106 -1.65 -18.86 -76.45
N PRO A 107 -2.50 -19.34 -77.39
CA PRO A 107 -2.75 -18.69 -78.69
C PRO A 107 -4.16 -18.87 -79.30
N ALA A 108 -4.66 -17.88 -80.03
CA ALA A 108 -5.51 -18.11 -81.20
C ALA A 108 -5.40 -16.91 -82.15
N ASP A 109 -4.91 -17.24 -83.32
CA ASP A 109 -4.99 -16.54 -84.59
C ASP A 109 -6.42 -16.03 -84.88
N GLU A 110 -6.57 -14.75 -85.23
CA GLU A 110 -7.69 -14.27 -86.04
C GLU A 110 -7.13 -13.47 -87.22
N THR A 111 -7.23 -14.11 -88.37
CA THR A 111 -7.06 -13.54 -89.70
C THR A 111 -8.32 -12.73 -90.05
N LYS A 112 -8.22 -11.40 -90.18
CA LYS A 112 -8.79 -10.63 -91.32
C LYS A 112 -8.41 -9.15 -91.28
#